data_AF-A0A1F2R7A9-F1
#
_entry.id   AF-A0A1F2R7A9-F1
#
_cell.length_a   1.000
_cell.length_b   1.000
_cell.length_c   1.000
_cell.angle_alpha   90.00
_cell.angle_beta   90.00
_cell.angle_gamma   90.00
#
_symmetry.space_group_name_H-M   'P 1'
#
loop_
_entity.id
_entity.type
_entity.pdbx_description
1 polymer ?
#
loop_
_entity_poly.entity_id
_entity_poly.type
_entity_poly.pdbx_seq_one_letter_code
_entity_poly.pdbx_strand_id
1 'polypeptide(L)'
;MSVFDKHRDTLEQHETMMGSSRGRLAVALDLITDSLALVGQHGVYCRSERFAGRPRMDIALILERLDDAKELVQSAMEELRPRT
;
A
#
# COMPACT_ATOMS: atom_id res chain seq x y z
N MET A 1 8.46 10.80 -1.74
CA MET A 1 9.16 9.97 -0.73
C MET A 1 9.10 8.54 -1.22
N SER A 2 10.15 7.74 -1.04
CA SER A 2 10.07 6.31 -1.36
C SER A 2 9.08 5.60 -0.44
N VAL A 3 8.47 4.51 -0.90
CA VAL A 3 7.63 3.66 -0.05
C VAL A 3 8.37 3.18 1.20
N PHE A 4 9.70 2.99 1.11
CA PHE A 4 10.56 2.57 2.23
C PHE A 4 10.74 3.66 3.28
N ASP A 5 10.75 4.94 2.88
CA ASP A 5 10.80 6.05 3.83
C ASP A 5 9.44 6.28 4.49
N LYS A 6 8.37 6.08 3.72
CA LYS A 6 7.00 6.33 4.16
C LYS A 6 6.53 5.32 5.21
N HIS A 7 6.90 4.05 5.05
CA HIS A 7 6.50 2.94 5.93
C HIS A 7 7.67 2.38 6.75
N ARG A 8 8.70 3.20 6.98
CA ARG A 8 9.98 2.77 7.58
C ARG A 8 9.81 1.95 8.85
N ASP A 9 9.07 2.47 9.83
CA ASP A 9 8.96 1.84 11.15
C ASP A 9 8.23 0.49 11.06
N THR A 10 7.18 0.41 10.25
CA THR A 10 6.42 -0.83 10.02
C THR A 10 7.26 -1.84 9.25
N LEU A 11 7.98 -1.39 8.23
CA LEU A 11 8.91 -2.24 7.48
C LEU A 11 10.02 -2.78 8.39
N GLU A 12 10.65 -1.94 9.21
CA GLU A 12 11.68 -2.37 10.16
C GLU A 12 11.15 -3.47 11.09
N GLN A 13 9.96 -3.28 11.65
CA GLN A 13 9.34 -4.26 12.53
C GLN A 13 9.08 -5.60 11.82
N HIS A 14 8.42 -5.57 10.65
CA HIS A 14 8.01 -6.78 9.95
C HIS A 14 9.18 -7.50 9.27
N GLU A 15 10.14 -6.78 8.70
CA GLU A 15 11.36 -7.36 8.12
C GLU A 15 12.24 -8.01 9.21
N THR A 16 12.31 -7.42 10.41
CA THR A 16 13.02 -8.03 11.55
C THR A 16 12.38 -9.34 11.99
N MET A 17 11.05 -9.41 12.06
CA MET A 17 10.34 -10.61 12.53
C MET A 17 10.26 -11.72 11.48
N MET A 18 10.17 -11.38 10.19
CA MET A 18 9.79 -12.33 9.14
C MET A 18 10.84 -12.50 8.04
N GLY A 19 11.93 -11.72 8.08
CA GLY A 19 12.87 -11.56 6.98
C GLY A 19 12.37 -10.57 5.93
N SER A 20 13.29 -10.01 5.14
CA SER A 20 13.02 -8.87 4.25
C SER A 20 11.87 -9.12 3.27
N SER A 21 11.90 -10.22 2.51
CA SER A 21 10.83 -10.54 1.53
C SER A 21 9.45 -10.69 2.19
N ARG A 22 9.35 -11.45 3.29
CA ARG A 22 8.07 -11.71 3.97
C ARG A 22 7.57 -10.48 4.73
N GLY A 23 8.49 -9.70 5.30
CA GLY A 23 8.18 -8.44 5.98
C GLY A 23 7.57 -7.42 5.03
N ARG A 24 8.17 -7.23 3.84
CA ARG A 24 7.63 -6.37 2.78
C ARG A 24 6.25 -6.80 2.31
N LEU A 25 6.04 -8.10 2.14
CA LEU A 25 4.73 -8.65 1.77
C LEU A 25 3.69 -8.45 2.87
N ALA A 26 4.07 -8.50 4.15
CA ALA A 26 3.17 -8.21 5.26
C ALA A 26 2.71 -6.74 5.23
N VAL A 27 3.63 -5.80 5.09
CA VAL A 27 3.29 -4.36 4.97
C VAL A 27 2.44 -4.08 3.72
N ALA A 28 2.76 -4.72 2.59
CA ALA A 28 1.93 -4.61 1.39
C ALA A 28 0.50 -5.11 1.60
N LEU A 29 0.31 -6.19 2.37
CA LEU A 29 -1.01 -6.73 2.69
C LEU A 29 -1.81 -5.78 3.59
N ASP A 30 -1.16 -5.11 4.54
CA ASP A 30 -1.81 -4.08 5.37
C ASP A 30 -2.30 -2.91 4.51
N LEU A 31 -1.47 -2.42 3.58
CA LEU A 31 -1.84 -1.35 2.66
C LEU A 31 -3.01 -1.72 1.73
N ILE A 32 -3.06 -2.97 1.27
CA ILE A 32 -4.20 -3.49 0.51
C ILE A 32 -5.45 -3.55 1.40
N THR A 33 -5.31 -3.96 2.65
CA THR A 33 -6.42 -4.04 3.62
C THR A 33 -7.00 -2.65 3.90
N ASP A 34 -6.15 -1.65 4.12
CA ASP A 34 -6.55 -0.25 4.25
C ASP A 34 -7.29 0.25 3.01
N SER A 35 -6.79 -0.11 1.82
CA SER A 35 -7.43 0.23 0.54
C SER A 35 -8.83 -0.35 0.43
N LEU A 36 -9.02 -1.62 0.82
CA LEU A 36 -10.33 -2.27 0.81
C LEU A 36 -11.30 -1.60 1.79
N ALA A 37 -10.84 -1.21 2.98
CA ALA A 37 -11.65 -0.49 3.95
C ALA A 37 -12.08 0.88 3.41
N LEU A 38 -11.18 1.61 2.74
CA LEU A 38 -11.48 2.89 2.09
C LEU A 38 -12.48 2.75 0.94
N VAL A 39 -12.40 1.68 0.14
CA VAL A 39 -13.41 1.38 -0.90
C VAL A 39 -14.79 1.15 -0.28
N GLY A 40 -14.86 0.41 0.83
CA GLY A 40 -16.13 0.21 1.56
C GLY A 40 -16.73 1.53 2.04
N GLN A 41 -15.91 2.43 2.59
CA GLN A 41 -16.33 3.78 2.99
C GLN A 41 -16.79 4.61 1.78
N HIS A 42 -16.10 4.52 0.65
CA HIS A 42 -16.50 5.18 -0.59
C HIS A 42 -17.89 4.75 -1.04
N GLY A 43 -18.20 3.44 -1.00
CA GLY A 43 -19.50 2.89 -1.38
C GLY A 43 -20.67 3.35 -0.50
N VAL A 44 -20.43 3.56 0.80
CA VAL A 44 -21.45 4.01 1.77
C VAL A 44 -21.61 5.53 1.77
N TYR A 45 -20.50 6.28 1.71
CA TYR A 45 -20.47 7.74 1.84
C TYR A 45 -20.32 8.46 0.50
N CYS A 46 -20.67 7.82 -0.63
CA CYS A 46 -20.71 8.48 -1.94
C CYS A 46 -21.84 9.51 -2.02
N ARG A 47 -21.62 10.67 -1.41
CA ARG A 47 -22.34 11.92 -1.64
C ARG A 47 -21.32 13.03 -1.92
N SER A 48 -20.83 13.16 -3.15
CA SER A 48 -20.31 14.49 -3.56
C SER A 48 -20.28 14.70 -5.08
N GLU A 49 -21.27 15.43 -5.56
CA GLU A 49 -21.02 16.53 -6.50
C GLU A 49 -20.22 17.58 -5.73
N ARG A 50 -18.99 17.96 -6.15
CA ARG A 50 -18.41 19.28 -5.80
C ARG A 50 -17.06 19.65 -6.42
N PHE A 51 -16.29 18.75 -7.01
CA PHE A 51 -15.01 19.15 -7.63
C PHE A 51 -14.78 18.43 -8.97
N ALA A 52 -15.01 19.16 -10.07
CA ALA A 52 -14.70 18.67 -11.42
C ALA A 52 -13.18 18.56 -11.61
N GLY A 53 -12.71 17.43 -12.14
CA GLY A 53 -11.31 17.23 -12.56
C GLY A 53 -10.33 16.74 -11.49
N ARG A 54 -10.77 16.47 -10.25
CA ARG A 54 -9.96 15.77 -9.24
C ARG A 54 -10.67 14.50 -8.77
N PRO A 55 -9.98 13.36 -8.63
CA PRO A 55 -10.57 12.19 -7.98
C PRO A 55 -11.00 12.55 -6.56
N ARG A 56 -12.09 11.93 -6.06
CA ARG A 56 -12.52 12.11 -4.66
C ARG A 56 -11.36 11.75 -3.73
N MET A 57 -11.28 12.42 -2.58
CA MET A 57 -10.17 12.28 -1.63
C MET A 57 -9.94 10.82 -1.20
N ASP A 58 -11.03 10.05 -1.06
CA ASP A 58 -11.00 8.63 -0.76
C ASP A 58 -10.35 7.81 -1.90
N ILE A 59 -10.69 8.07 -3.16
CA ILE A 59 -10.07 7.45 -4.34
C ILE A 59 -8.59 7.81 -4.43
N ALA A 60 -8.20 9.06 -4.18
CA ALA A 60 -6.80 9.47 -4.21
C ALA A 60 -5.96 8.69 -3.19
N LEU A 61 -6.48 8.52 -1.98
CA LEU A 61 -5.82 7.75 -0.93
C LEU A 61 -5.77 6.25 -1.27
N ILE A 62 -6.85 5.68 -1.83
CA ILE A 62 -6.86 4.27 -2.29
C ILE A 62 -5.76 4.05 -3.33
N LEU A 63 -5.67 4.92 -4.33
CA LEU A 63 -4.66 4.80 -5.39
C LEU A 63 -3.25 4.88 -4.84
N GLU A 64 -3.00 5.79 -3.89
CA GLU A 64 -1.70 5.92 -3.22
C GLU A 64 -1.33 4.64 -2.46
N ARG A 65 -2.25 4.08 -1.68
CA ARG A 65 -2.01 2.83 -0.91
C ARG A 65 -1.75 1.63 -1.82
N LEU A 66 -2.47 1.54 -2.93
CA LEU A 66 -2.28 0.47 -3.92
C LEU A 66 -0.93 0.57 -4.65
N ASP A 67 -0.46 1.78 -4.96
CA ASP A 67 0.83 1.97 -5.63
C ASP A 67 1.99 1.67 -4.68
N ASP A 68 1.92 2.11 -3.42
CA ASP A 68 2.86 1.74 -2.37
C ASP A 68 2.94 0.20 -2.22
N ALA A 69 1.78 -0.47 -2.12
CA ALA A 69 1.73 -1.93 -1.99
C ALA A 69 2.37 -2.62 -3.21
N LYS A 70 2.14 -2.08 -4.42
CA LYS A 70 2.74 -2.60 -5.65
C LYS A 70 4.26 -2.52 -5.61
N GLU A 71 4.82 -1.39 -5.19
CA GLU A 71 6.28 -1.20 -5.09
C GLU A 71 6.91 -2.20 -4.10
N LEU A 72 6.28 -2.41 -2.94
CA LEU A 72 6.73 -3.40 -1.94
C LEU A 72 6.67 -4.84 -2.47
N VAL A 73 5.59 -5.21 -3.17
CA VAL A 73 5.48 -6.53 -3.81
C VAL A 73 6.56 -6.73 -4.87
N GLN A 74 6.81 -5.73 -5.71
CA GLN A 74 7.87 -5.79 -6.73
C GLN A 74 9.27 -5.95 -6.09
N SER A 75 9.53 -5.23 -4.99
CA SER A 75 10.78 -5.36 -4.24
C SER A 75 10.94 -6.75 -3.63
N ALA A 76 9.87 -7.32 -3.06
CA ALA A 76 9.90 -8.68 -2.53
C ALA A 76 10.13 -9.72 -3.65
N MET A 77 9.49 -9.55 -4.81
CA MET A 77 9.73 -10.41 -5.97
C MET A 77 11.18 -10.37 -6.46
N GLU A 78 11.82 -9.20 -6.45
CA GLU A 78 13.25 -9.04 -6.77
C GLU A 78 14.14 -9.79 -5.76
N GLU A 79 13.86 -9.62 -4.48
CA GLU A 79 14.62 -10.29 -3.41
C GLU A 79 14.54 -11.82 -3.47
N LEU A 80 13.38 -12.34 -3.90
CA LEU A 80 13.15 -13.78 -4.08
C LEU A 80 13.76 -14.35 -5.37
N ARG A 81 14.31 -13.52 -6.27
CA ARG A 81 14.92 -14.04 -7.51
C ARG A 81 16.11 -14.94 -7.18
N PRO A 82 16.22 -16.13 -7.80
CA PRO A 82 17.40 -16.98 -7.66
C PRO A 82 18.65 -16.23 -8.13
N ARG A 83 19.72 -16.33 -7.36
CA ARG A 83 21.04 -15.87 -7.81
C ARG A 83 21.62 -16.92 -8.76
N THR A 84 21.45 -16.71 -10.06
CA THR A 84 22.14 -17.45 -11.13
C THR A 84 23.62 -17.11 -11.18
#